data_AF-A0AB73LEK9-F1
#
_entry.id   AF-A0AB73LEK9-F1
#
_cell.length_a   1.000
_cell.length_b   1.000
_cell.length_c   1.000
_cell.angle_alpha   90.00
_cell.angle_beta   90.00
_cell.angle_gamma   90.00
#
_symmetry.space_group_name_H-M   'P 1'
#
loop_
_entity.id
_entity.type
_entity.pdbx_description
1 polymer ?
#
loop_
_entity_poly.entity_id
_entity_poly.type
_entity_poly.pdbx_seq_one_letter_code
_entity_poly.pdbx_strand_id
1 'polypeptide(L)'
;MQEALEEVNVIQNFISFVVNQFSGIVWVQLQAGNEFLNLLFSPNKIGTGAGVARGKFDAEISSNAFPIASLSRWFELVNRAQAAISMVIAMQFEKMPFVENDLLMATMTAEVLHRNLKLGGKPYDNQEFKLMREKLLEVAPDGYKEMIKSSIRNELTLRQRLVSLADFVGEDLISTLIPDVKYWAKETTKARNYLTHEGKAKNQSVEELMAIVDVTRTVVVLSVMRCIGVSAEYQKIIVSRHRQYNNAARCAGEWLTPPPEEITEEKQNHTDA
;
A
#
# COMPACT_ATOMS: atom_id res chain seq x y z
N MET A 1 -20.81 14.12 -20.24
CA MET A 1 -20.92 12.65 -20.49
C MET A 1 -19.65 11.95 -20.07
N GLN A 2 -18.48 12.34 -20.61
CA GLN A 2 -17.18 11.83 -20.17
C GLN A 2 -16.99 11.97 -18.64
N GLU A 3 -17.25 13.14 -18.06
CA GLU A 3 -17.11 13.37 -16.61
C GLU A 3 -17.98 12.41 -15.78
N ALA A 4 -19.23 12.16 -16.21
CA ALA A 4 -20.14 11.25 -15.53
C ALA A 4 -19.69 9.78 -15.62
N LEU A 5 -18.98 9.38 -16.68
CA LEU A 5 -18.36 8.06 -16.77
C LEU A 5 -17.15 7.95 -15.83
N GLU A 6 -16.40 9.03 -15.67
CA GLU A 6 -15.27 9.11 -14.75
C GLU A 6 -15.73 9.08 -13.28
N GLU A 7 -16.79 9.82 -12.91
CA GLU A 7 -17.42 9.74 -11.59
C GLU A 7 -17.95 8.33 -11.27
N VAL A 8 -18.67 7.70 -12.21
CA VAL A 8 -19.15 6.31 -12.06
C VAL A 8 -17.98 5.34 -11.88
N ASN A 9 -16.89 5.50 -12.62
CA ASN A 9 -15.67 4.70 -12.45
C ASN A 9 -15.04 4.92 -11.05
N VAL A 10 -14.99 6.15 -10.53
CA VAL A 10 -14.49 6.43 -9.17
C VAL A 10 -15.33 5.72 -8.10
N ILE A 11 -16.66 5.69 -8.26
CA ILE A 11 -17.59 4.99 -7.35
C ILE A 11 -17.45 3.47 -7.48
N GLN A 12 -17.34 2.93 -8.70
CA GLN A 12 -17.11 1.49 -8.92
C GLN A 12 -15.79 1.02 -8.31
N ASN A 13 -14.73 1.84 -8.41
CA ASN A 13 -13.44 1.56 -7.78
C ASN A 13 -13.51 1.61 -6.25
N PHE A 14 -14.25 2.58 -5.66
CA PHE A 14 -14.51 2.59 -4.21
C PHE A 14 -15.22 1.32 -3.76
N ILE A 15 -16.31 0.95 -4.42
CA ILE A 15 -17.09 -0.26 -4.11
C ILE A 15 -16.23 -1.51 -4.23
N SER A 16 -15.47 -1.65 -5.32
CA SER A 16 -14.60 -2.80 -5.55
C SER A 16 -13.51 -2.88 -4.48
N PHE A 17 -12.82 -1.75 -4.19
CA PHE A 17 -11.85 -1.66 -3.11
C PHE A 17 -12.46 -2.12 -1.78
N VAL A 18 -13.59 -1.54 -1.36
CA VAL A 18 -14.24 -1.86 -0.07
C VAL A 18 -14.62 -3.34 -0.01
N VAL A 19 -15.34 -3.86 -1.01
CA VAL A 19 -15.83 -5.25 -1.04
C VAL A 19 -14.69 -6.26 -0.94
N ASN A 20 -13.56 -6.01 -1.61
CA ASN A 20 -12.41 -6.91 -1.59
C ASN A 20 -11.84 -7.09 -0.17
N GLN A 21 -11.89 -6.07 0.68
CA GLN A 21 -11.34 -6.15 2.04
C GLN A 21 -12.18 -7.00 3.00
N PHE A 22 -13.45 -7.23 2.67
CA PHE A 22 -14.39 -8.01 3.50
C PHE A 22 -14.67 -9.41 2.96
N SER A 23 -14.25 -9.74 1.74
CA SER A 23 -14.34 -11.08 1.13
C SER A 23 -15.69 -11.81 1.35
N GLY A 24 -16.78 -11.06 1.47
CA GLY A 24 -18.00 -11.52 2.16
C GLY A 24 -19.14 -10.50 2.21
N ILE A 25 -18.99 -9.35 1.57
CA ILE A 25 -20.13 -8.53 1.14
C ILE A 25 -20.70 -9.21 -0.11
N VAL A 26 -21.92 -9.72 -0.03
CA VAL A 26 -22.55 -10.58 -1.05
C VAL A 26 -23.25 -9.76 -2.15
N TRP A 27 -23.62 -8.52 -1.86
CA TRP A 27 -24.23 -7.59 -2.82
C TRP A 27 -23.98 -6.14 -2.42
N VAL A 28 -24.01 -5.26 -3.43
CA VAL A 28 -24.03 -3.80 -3.28
C VAL A 28 -25.13 -3.27 -4.21
N GLN A 29 -25.99 -2.38 -3.71
CA GLN A 29 -27.04 -1.78 -4.52
C GLN A 29 -26.67 -0.33 -4.84
N LEU A 30 -26.59 -0.02 -6.14
CA LEU A 30 -26.47 1.34 -6.65
C LEU A 30 -27.85 1.86 -7.04
N GLN A 31 -28.10 3.15 -6.80
CA GLN A 31 -29.43 3.74 -6.96
C GLN A 31 -29.38 5.05 -7.75
N ALA A 32 -30.10 5.12 -8.88
CA ALA A 32 -30.22 6.31 -9.73
C ALA A 32 -31.70 6.54 -10.14
N GLY A 33 -32.40 7.48 -9.47
CA GLY A 33 -33.85 7.71 -9.55
C GLY A 33 -34.92 6.56 -8.91
N ASN A 34 -35.09 6.15 -10.27
CA ASN A 34 -35.97 5.29 -11.11
C ASN A 34 -35.40 3.88 -11.34
N GLU A 35 -34.08 3.70 -11.22
CA GLU A 35 -33.38 2.46 -11.52
C GLU A 35 -32.52 1.99 -10.33
N PHE A 36 -32.62 0.70 -10.01
CA PHE A 36 -31.83 0.02 -8.98
C PHE A 36 -30.90 -0.97 -9.66
N LEU A 37 -29.59 -0.79 -9.52
CA LEU A 37 -28.58 -1.70 -10.03
C LEU A 37 -28.03 -2.55 -8.87
N ASN A 38 -28.46 -3.81 -8.79
CA ASN A 38 -27.95 -4.78 -7.84
C ASN A 38 -26.62 -5.37 -8.36
N LEU A 39 -25.50 -4.83 -7.90
CA LEU A 39 -24.17 -5.40 -8.13
C LEU A 39 -23.94 -6.55 -7.14
N LEU A 40 -24.29 -7.77 -7.55
CA LEU A 40 -23.93 -8.99 -6.82
C LEU A 40 -22.43 -9.24 -6.98
N PHE A 41 -21.64 -8.99 -5.94
CA PHE A 41 -20.22 -9.35 -5.91
C PHE A 41 -20.06 -10.73 -5.28
N SER A 42 -19.50 -11.69 -6.02
CA SER A 42 -19.44 -13.10 -5.60
C SER A 42 -18.00 -13.61 -5.41
N PRO A 43 -17.38 -13.38 -4.24
CA PRO A 43 -16.23 -14.15 -3.79
C PRO A 43 -16.68 -15.49 -3.16
N ASN A 44 -17.29 -16.37 -3.97
CA ASN A 44 -17.56 -17.79 -3.67
C ASN A 44 -18.26 -18.16 -2.33
N LYS A 45 -19.61 -18.13 -2.34
CA LYS A 45 -20.55 -18.87 -1.47
C LYS A 45 -20.47 -18.67 0.06
N ILE A 46 -21.59 -18.25 0.66
CA ILE A 46 -22.26 -18.89 1.84
C ILE A 46 -23.63 -18.21 2.08
N GLY A 47 -24.62 -19.01 2.51
CA GLY A 47 -25.86 -18.52 3.16
C GLY A 47 -27.05 -18.18 2.25
N THR A 48 -28.24 -18.62 2.64
CA THR A 48 -29.54 -18.23 2.05
C THR A 48 -30.29 -17.28 2.96
N GLY A 49 -30.79 -16.17 2.42
CA GLY A 49 -31.64 -15.20 3.12
C GLY A 49 -32.44 -14.37 2.13
N ALA A 50 -33.63 -13.90 2.52
CA ALA A 50 -34.56 -13.20 1.63
C ALA A 50 -35.21 -12.00 2.32
N GLY A 51 -35.28 -10.86 1.60
CA GLY A 51 -35.93 -9.64 2.05
C GLY A 51 -35.65 -8.49 1.09
N VAL A 52 -36.66 -7.67 0.77
CA VAL A 52 -36.55 -6.49 -0.10
C VAL A 52 -37.48 -5.39 0.41
N ALA A 53 -36.99 -4.15 0.46
CA ALA A 53 -37.77 -2.93 0.67
C ALA A 53 -37.51 -1.94 -0.49
N ARG A 54 -38.32 -0.87 -0.62
CA ARG A 54 -38.20 0.13 -1.69
C ARG A 54 -38.25 1.55 -1.12
N GLY A 55 -37.32 2.41 -1.58
CA GLY A 55 -37.24 3.86 -1.30
C GLY A 55 -36.79 4.62 -2.55
N LYS A 56 -36.92 5.96 -2.58
CA LYS A 56 -37.01 6.72 -3.85
C LYS A 56 -36.07 7.93 -3.92
N PHE A 57 -34.83 7.69 -4.34
CA PHE A 57 -33.86 8.66 -4.90
C PHE A 57 -33.16 9.68 -4.00
N ASP A 58 -32.75 9.23 -2.82
CA ASP A 58 -31.52 9.71 -2.16
C ASP A 58 -30.45 8.60 -2.23
N ALA A 59 -29.19 8.96 -2.52
CA ALA A 59 -28.11 7.99 -2.75
C ALA A 59 -27.31 7.66 -1.47
N GLU A 60 -27.94 6.93 -0.54
CA GLU A 60 -27.36 6.63 0.78
C GLU A 60 -26.60 5.29 0.83
N ILE A 61 -25.27 5.33 0.95
CA ILE A 61 -24.45 4.12 1.14
C ILE A 61 -24.48 3.68 2.61
N SER A 62 -25.60 3.07 3.03
CA SER A 62 -25.70 2.44 4.35
C SER A 62 -24.79 1.21 4.45
N SER A 63 -23.72 1.31 5.25
CA SER A 63 -22.83 0.18 5.55
C SER A 63 -22.49 0.12 7.03
N ASN A 64 -22.86 -0.98 7.67
CA ASN A 64 -22.49 -1.29 9.06
C ASN A 64 -20.98 -1.59 9.23
N ALA A 65 -20.22 -1.60 8.14
CA ALA A 65 -18.78 -1.85 8.11
C ALA A 65 -17.95 -0.62 7.68
N PHE A 66 -18.57 0.40 7.08
CA PHE A 66 -17.86 1.52 6.46
C PHE A 66 -18.68 2.83 6.58
N PRO A 67 -18.15 3.90 7.21
CA PRO A 67 -18.84 5.18 7.28
C PRO A 67 -19.15 5.78 5.90
N ILE A 68 -20.30 6.42 5.73
CA ILE A 68 -20.66 7.17 4.49
C ILE A 68 -19.58 8.22 4.14
N ALA A 69 -18.99 8.86 5.17
CA ALA A 69 -17.88 9.82 5.02
C ALA A 69 -16.64 9.24 4.32
N SER A 70 -16.48 7.91 4.25
CA SER A 70 -15.40 7.26 3.51
C SER A 70 -15.52 7.43 2.00
N LEU A 71 -16.72 7.61 1.45
CA LEU A 71 -16.88 7.93 0.02
C LEU A 71 -16.36 9.33 -0.29
N SER A 72 -16.73 10.34 0.51
CA SER A 72 -16.25 11.72 0.34
C SER A 72 -14.72 11.79 0.43
N ARG A 73 -14.14 11.09 1.43
CA ARG A 73 -12.68 10.98 1.57
C ARG A 73 -12.02 10.16 0.46
N TRP A 74 -12.73 9.22 -0.17
CA TRP A 74 -12.24 8.53 -1.38
C TRP A 74 -12.17 9.48 -2.58
N PHE A 75 -13.18 10.32 -2.81
CA PHE A 75 -13.11 11.36 -3.85
C PHE A 75 -11.97 12.35 -3.59
N GLU A 76 -11.79 12.85 -2.36
CA GLU A 76 -10.64 13.69 -1.97
C GLU A 76 -9.28 12.98 -2.22
N LEU A 77 -9.21 11.68 -1.91
CA LEU A 77 -8.02 10.87 -2.09
C LEU A 77 -7.72 10.62 -3.58
N VAL A 78 -8.72 10.32 -4.41
CA VAL A 78 -8.56 10.17 -5.86
C VAL A 78 -8.13 11.51 -6.49
N ASN A 79 -8.80 12.62 -6.14
CA ASN A 79 -8.48 13.94 -6.69
C ASN A 79 -7.03 14.39 -6.40
N ARG A 80 -6.42 13.93 -5.30
CA ARG A 80 -5.02 14.25 -4.94
C ARG A 80 -4.00 13.15 -5.25
N ALA A 81 -4.44 11.94 -5.60
CA ALA A 81 -3.58 10.75 -5.71
C ALA A 81 -4.04 9.75 -6.79
N GLN A 82 -4.75 10.20 -7.83
CA GLN A 82 -5.42 9.35 -8.84
C GLN A 82 -4.53 8.20 -9.35
N ALA A 83 -3.29 8.49 -9.77
CA ALA A 83 -2.35 7.49 -10.25
C ALA A 83 -2.03 6.41 -9.20
N ALA A 84 -1.85 6.80 -7.94
CA ALA A 84 -1.65 5.84 -6.84
C ALA A 84 -2.89 4.96 -6.64
N ILE A 85 -4.09 5.53 -6.70
CA ILE A 85 -5.34 4.78 -6.48
C ILE A 85 -5.65 3.85 -7.65
N SER A 86 -5.45 4.27 -8.90
CA SER A 86 -5.51 3.37 -10.07
C SER A 86 -4.56 2.18 -9.92
N MET A 87 -3.33 2.41 -9.43
CA MET A 87 -2.39 1.33 -9.13
C MET A 87 -2.86 0.44 -7.98
N VAL A 88 -3.42 0.99 -6.89
CA VAL A 88 -4.00 0.20 -5.78
C VAL A 88 -5.17 -0.70 -6.22
N ILE A 89 -5.98 -0.25 -7.19
CA ILE A 89 -7.04 -1.06 -7.80
C ILE A 89 -6.44 -2.17 -8.66
N ALA A 90 -5.57 -1.83 -9.62
CA ALA A 90 -4.91 -2.81 -10.49
C ALA A 90 -4.18 -3.90 -9.69
N MET A 91 -3.39 -3.51 -8.68
CA MET A 91 -2.65 -4.39 -7.77
C MET A 91 -3.52 -5.42 -7.01
N GLN A 92 -4.84 -5.16 -6.88
CA GLN A 92 -5.79 -6.03 -6.19
C GLN A 92 -6.60 -6.95 -7.11
N PHE A 93 -6.91 -6.52 -8.35
CA PHE A 93 -7.80 -7.25 -9.26
C PHE A 93 -7.06 -7.89 -10.45
N GLU A 94 -5.91 -7.36 -10.84
CA GLU A 94 -5.05 -7.96 -11.86
C GLU A 94 -4.17 -9.05 -11.22
N LYS A 95 -4.29 -10.28 -11.73
CA LYS A 95 -3.41 -11.39 -11.34
C LYS A 95 -2.28 -11.50 -12.36
N MET A 96 -1.09 -11.10 -11.96
CA MET A 96 0.11 -11.33 -12.76
C MET A 96 0.53 -12.82 -12.68
N PRO A 97 1.07 -13.41 -13.76
CA PRO A 97 1.47 -14.82 -13.77
C PRO A 97 2.80 -15.11 -13.05
N PHE A 98 3.53 -14.08 -12.60
CA PHE A 98 4.87 -14.17 -11.99
C PHE A 98 4.96 -13.26 -10.76
N VAL A 99 5.60 -13.73 -9.70
CA VAL A 99 5.74 -12.98 -8.42
C VAL A 99 6.62 -11.74 -8.59
N GLU A 100 7.53 -11.76 -9.56
CA GLU A 100 8.36 -10.63 -9.99
C GLU A 100 7.53 -9.43 -10.44
N ASN A 101 6.46 -9.67 -11.21
CA ASN A 101 5.57 -8.62 -11.67
C ASN A 101 4.73 -8.06 -10.50
N ASP A 102 4.27 -8.93 -9.60
CA ASP A 102 3.58 -8.53 -8.37
C ASP A 102 4.51 -7.73 -7.43
N LEU A 103 5.79 -8.08 -7.33
CA LEU A 103 6.80 -7.35 -6.56
C LEU A 103 7.01 -5.94 -7.11
N LEU A 104 7.20 -5.81 -8.42
CA LEU A 104 7.30 -4.51 -9.07
C LEU A 104 6.01 -3.70 -8.84
N MET A 105 4.84 -4.31 -9.04
CA MET A 105 3.57 -3.61 -8.87
C MET A 105 3.35 -3.15 -7.43
N ALA A 106 3.55 -4.00 -6.43
CA ALA A 106 3.37 -3.66 -5.03
C ALA A 106 4.36 -2.57 -4.56
N THR A 107 5.64 -2.67 -4.94
CA THR A 107 6.67 -1.70 -4.53
C THR A 107 6.52 -0.35 -5.24
N MET A 108 6.18 -0.33 -6.53
CA MET A 108 5.86 0.90 -7.25
C MET A 108 4.58 1.55 -6.69
N THR A 109 3.55 0.75 -6.39
CA THR A 109 2.30 1.27 -5.78
C THR A 109 2.57 1.88 -4.42
N ALA A 110 3.39 1.24 -3.57
CA ALA A 110 3.80 1.79 -2.28
C ALA A 110 4.55 3.11 -2.42
N GLU A 111 5.54 3.20 -3.32
CA GLU A 111 6.29 4.42 -3.55
C GLU A 111 5.43 5.56 -4.11
N VAL A 112 4.57 5.28 -5.09
CA VAL A 112 3.67 6.27 -5.68
C VAL A 112 2.61 6.72 -4.68
N LEU A 113 2.04 5.83 -3.87
CA LEU A 113 1.11 6.18 -2.81
C LEU A 113 1.77 7.05 -1.73
N HIS A 114 2.95 6.67 -1.23
CA HIS A 114 3.73 7.46 -0.26
C HIS A 114 3.98 8.89 -0.76
N ARG A 115 4.46 9.03 -2.01
CA ARG A 115 4.70 10.32 -2.67
C ARG A 115 3.43 11.18 -2.75
N ASN A 116 2.29 10.61 -3.15
CA ASN A 116 1.03 11.36 -3.31
C ASN A 116 0.36 11.69 -1.96
N LEU A 117 0.51 10.84 -0.95
CA LEU A 117 0.07 11.12 0.42
C LEU A 117 0.96 12.14 1.15
N LYS A 118 2.14 12.47 0.59
CA LYS A 118 3.12 13.43 1.15
C LYS A 118 3.55 13.05 2.58
N LEU A 119 3.74 11.76 2.83
CA LEU A 119 4.18 11.25 4.12
C LEU A 119 5.67 11.54 4.33
N GLY A 120 6.03 12.02 5.52
CA GLY A 120 7.40 12.39 5.85
C GLY A 120 7.91 13.67 5.16
N GLY A 121 9.05 14.17 5.65
CA GLY A 121 9.76 15.30 5.05
C GLY A 121 10.74 14.88 3.95
N LYS A 122 11.54 15.85 3.48
CA LYS A 122 12.80 15.53 2.82
C LYS A 122 13.82 15.05 3.87
N PRO A 123 14.79 14.18 3.52
CA PRO A 123 15.84 13.73 4.43
C PRO A 123 16.65 14.86 5.09
N TYR A 124 16.86 15.96 4.37
CA TYR A 124 17.59 17.16 4.81
C TYR A 124 16.81 18.43 4.46
N ASP A 125 17.14 19.57 5.08
CA ASP A 125 16.63 20.85 4.59
C ASP A 125 17.15 21.16 3.17
N ASN A 126 16.41 21.98 2.42
CA ASN A 126 16.77 22.37 1.07
C ASN A 126 18.03 23.25 1.00
N GLN A 127 18.26 24.14 1.98
CA GLN A 127 19.44 25.00 2.03
C GLN A 127 20.67 24.20 2.47
N GLU A 128 20.51 23.37 3.51
CA GLU A 128 21.55 22.44 3.99
C GLU A 128 21.99 21.46 2.88
N PHE A 129 21.04 20.77 2.24
CA PHE A 129 21.32 19.86 1.14
C PHE A 129 21.98 20.56 -0.05
N LYS A 130 21.55 21.78 -0.37
CA LYS A 130 22.15 22.58 -1.43
C LYS A 130 23.62 22.89 -1.11
N LEU A 131 23.89 23.40 0.09
CA LEU A 131 25.25 23.73 0.57
C LEU A 131 26.17 22.50 0.58
N MET A 132 25.66 21.35 1.04
CA MET A 132 26.37 20.07 1.00
C MET A 132 26.70 19.64 -0.43
N ARG A 133 25.72 19.70 -1.34
CA ARG A 133 25.89 19.33 -2.76
C ARG A 133 26.82 20.29 -3.52
N GLU A 134 26.82 21.57 -3.18
CA GLU A 134 27.75 22.56 -3.75
C GLU A 134 29.19 22.26 -3.30
N LYS A 135 29.45 22.07 -2.01
CA LYS A 135 30.77 21.68 -1.49
C LYS A 135 31.30 20.38 -2.09
N LEU A 136 30.45 19.37 -2.28
CA LEU A 136 30.84 18.12 -2.95
C LEU A 136 31.24 18.33 -4.42
N LEU A 137 30.66 19.31 -5.11
CA LEU A 137 30.98 19.62 -6.52
C LEU A 137 32.18 20.55 -6.68
N GLU A 138 32.54 21.33 -5.65
CA GLU A 138 33.78 22.12 -5.61
C GLU A 138 35.02 21.21 -5.55
N VAL A 139 34.99 20.16 -4.71
CA VAL A 139 36.12 19.24 -4.49
C VAL A 139 36.19 18.08 -5.49
N ALA A 140 35.14 17.83 -6.28
CA ALA A 140 35.09 16.75 -7.25
C ALA A 140 35.96 17.06 -8.49
N PRO A 141 36.72 16.08 -9.04
CA PRO A 141 37.31 16.23 -10.37
C PRO A 141 36.22 16.35 -11.45
N ASP A 142 36.45 17.15 -12.49
CA ASP A 142 35.40 17.54 -13.45
C ASP A 142 34.64 16.37 -14.08
N GLY A 143 35.34 15.29 -14.42
CA GLY A 143 34.74 14.06 -14.98
C GLY A 143 33.71 13.37 -14.08
N TYR A 144 33.68 13.66 -12.77
CA TYR A 144 32.72 13.10 -11.83
C TYR A 144 31.58 14.06 -11.46
N LYS A 145 31.63 15.35 -11.86
CA LYS A 145 30.64 16.36 -11.41
C LYS A 145 29.22 16.05 -11.86
N GLU A 146 29.01 15.57 -13.09
CA GLU A 146 27.67 15.18 -13.57
C GLU A 146 27.16 13.86 -12.96
N MET A 147 28.07 12.93 -12.62
CA MET A 147 27.72 11.74 -11.86
C MET A 147 27.20 12.12 -10.46
N ILE A 148 27.95 12.94 -9.72
CA ILE A 148 27.57 13.43 -8.39
C ILE A 148 26.25 14.22 -8.43
N LYS A 149 26.06 15.08 -9.45
CA LYS A 149 24.79 15.81 -9.66
C LYS A 149 23.59 14.88 -9.87
N SER A 150 23.75 13.76 -10.58
CA SER A 150 22.64 12.88 -10.95
C SER A 150 22.34 11.79 -9.90
N SER A 151 23.36 11.31 -9.19
CA SER A 151 23.24 10.31 -8.12
C SER A 151 22.68 10.88 -6.80
N ILE A 152 23.11 12.08 -6.37
CA ILE A 152 22.72 12.62 -5.05
C ILE A 152 21.43 13.43 -5.15
N ARG A 153 20.37 12.98 -4.45
CA ARG A 153 19.03 13.60 -4.41
C ARG A 153 18.53 13.78 -2.98
N ASN A 154 17.81 14.88 -2.72
CA ASN A 154 17.11 15.09 -1.44
C ASN A 154 15.71 14.46 -1.49
N GLU A 155 15.67 13.15 -1.69
CA GLU A 155 14.47 12.31 -1.70
C GLU A 155 14.67 11.14 -0.74
N LEU A 156 13.60 10.69 -0.10
CA LEU A 156 13.60 9.42 0.65
C LEU A 156 13.94 8.24 -0.27
N THR A 157 14.55 7.21 0.30
CA THR A 157 14.75 5.89 -0.34
C THR A 157 13.48 5.05 -0.27
N LEU A 158 13.36 4.00 -1.10
CA LEU A 158 12.25 3.04 -1.02
C LEU A 158 12.12 2.43 0.40
N ARG A 159 13.23 2.03 1.03
CA ARG A 159 13.25 1.53 2.43
C ARG A 159 12.60 2.53 3.39
N GLN A 160 12.96 3.81 3.31
CA GLN A 160 12.36 4.86 4.15
C GLN A 160 10.88 5.11 3.85
N ARG A 161 10.45 5.03 2.57
CA ARG A 161 9.03 5.13 2.20
C ARG A 161 8.20 3.99 2.76
N LEU A 162 8.72 2.77 2.75
CA LEU A 162 8.06 1.57 3.26
C LEU A 162 7.88 1.63 4.79
N VAL A 163 8.94 2.00 5.53
CA VAL A 163 8.84 2.25 6.98
C VAL A 163 7.81 3.36 7.27
N SER A 164 7.92 4.51 6.57
CA SER A 164 6.99 5.63 6.73
C SER A 164 5.51 5.32 6.38
N LEU A 165 5.24 4.30 5.57
CA LEU A 165 3.87 3.80 5.35
C LEU A 165 3.40 2.91 6.51
N ALA A 166 4.27 2.06 7.05
CA ALA A 166 3.96 1.25 8.22
C ALA A 166 3.68 2.13 9.45
N ASP A 167 4.54 3.13 9.72
CA ASP A 167 4.34 4.13 10.78
C ASP A 167 3.00 4.87 10.62
N PHE A 168 2.63 5.18 9.38
CA PHE A 168 1.35 5.82 9.05
C PHE A 168 0.15 4.91 9.30
N VAL A 169 0.24 3.60 9.00
CA VAL A 169 -0.81 2.63 9.35
C VAL A 169 -0.98 2.54 10.87
N GLY A 170 0.12 2.40 11.61
CA GLY A 170 0.18 2.45 13.07
C GLY A 170 0.73 1.16 13.72
N GLU A 171 1.60 1.34 14.72
CA GLU A 171 2.35 0.30 15.43
C GLU A 171 1.49 -0.85 15.97
N ASP A 172 0.38 -0.52 16.65
CA ASP A 172 -0.69 -1.43 17.11
C ASP A 172 -1.14 -2.49 16.10
N LEU A 173 -1.15 -2.15 14.81
CA LEU A 173 -1.63 -3.01 13.74
C LEU A 173 -0.46 -3.66 12.98
N ILE A 174 0.59 -2.88 12.71
CA ILE A 174 1.79 -3.37 12.02
C ILE A 174 2.51 -4.46 12.82
N SER A 175 2.58 -4.36 14.15
CA SER A 175 3.17 -5.39 15.03
C SER A 175 2.44 -6.74 14.98
N THR A 176 1.20 -6.78 14.46
CA THR A 176 0.45 -8.03 14.23
C THR A 176 0.64 -8.61 12.82
N LEU A 177 1.33 -7.87 11.94
CA LEU A 177 1.49 -8.17 10.51
C LEU A 177 2.95 -8.37 10.07
N ILE A 178 3.89 -7.68 10.71
CA ILE A 178 5.30 -7.61 10.31
C ILE A 178 6.19 -7.82 11.55
N PRO A 179 7.00 -8.90 11.62
CA PRO A 179 7.87 -9.13 12.79
C PRO A 179 8.92 -8.03 12.98
N ASP A 180 9.52 -7.56 11.89
CA ASP A 180 10.45 -6.42 11.89
C ASP A 180 10.23 -5.55 10.64
N VAL A 181 9.84 -4.28 10.87
CA VAL A 181 9.54 -3.30 9.82
C VAL A 181 10.80 -2.83 9.09
N LYS A 182 11.94 -2.71 9.79
CA LYS A 182 13.23 -2.30 9.20
C LYS A 182 13.78 -3.39 8.28
N TYR A 183 13.60 -4.66 8.64
CA TYR A 183 14.02 -5.85 7.90
C TYR A 183 13.12 -6.10 6.70
N TRP A 184 11.79 -6.11 6.87
CA TRP A 184 10.86 -6.17 5.73
C TRP A 184 11.16 -5.07 4.69
N ALA A 185 11.34 -3.82 5.12
CA ALA A 185 11.67 -2.73 4.21
C ALA A 185 13.07 -2.85 3.55
N LYS A 186 14.02 -3.52 4.21
CA LYS A 186 15.37 -3.83 3.71
C LYS A 186 15.30 -4.89 2.61
N GLU A 187 14.69 -6.04 2.90
CA GLU A 187 14.58 -7.16 1.95
C GLU A 187 13.65 -6.85 0.77
N THR A 188 12.57 -6.11 0.99
CA THR A 188 11.73 -5.55 -0.09
C THR A 188 12.53 -4.65 -1.04
N THR A 189 13.42 -3.82 -0.48
CA THR A 189 14.27 -2.92 -1.30
C THR A 189 15.35 -3.71 -2.05
N LYS A 190 15.97 -4.71 -1.42
CA LYS A 190 16.91 -5.64 -2.10
C LYS A 190 16.22 -6.36 -3.26
N ALA A 191 15.07 -7.00 -3.01
CA ALA A 191 14.31 -7.77 -4.00
C ALA A 191 14.00 -6.93 -5.25
N ARG A 192 13.43 -5.73 -5.04
CA ARG A 192 13.09 -4.80 -6.11
C ARG A 192 14.33 -4.35 -6.89
N ASN A 193 15.42 -4.01 -6.20
CA ASN A 193 16.68 -3.60 -6.83
C ASN A 193 17.28 -4.74 -7.67
N TYR A 194 17.39 -5.96 -7.13
CA TYR A 194 17.92 -7.11 -7.88
C TYR A 194 17.07 -7.44 -9.10
N LEU A 195 15.75 -7.46 -8.98
CA LEU A 195 14.87 -7.67 -10.12
C LEU A 195 15.02 -6.58 -11.19
N THR A 196 15.18 -5.31 -10.79
CA THR A 196 15.38 -4.18 -11.72
C THR A 196 16.72 -4.24 -12.46
N HIS A 197 17.77 -4.82 -11.86
CA HIS A 197 19.15 -4.77 -12.38
C HIS A 197 19.69 -6.10 -12.92
N GLU A 198 19.29 -7.24 -12.38
CA GLU A 198 19.70 -8.59 -12.83
C GLU A 198 18.56 -9.35 -13.55
N GLY A 199 17.34 -8.80 -13.61
CA GLY A 199 16.17 -9.44 -14.24
C GLY A 199 15.59 -10.62 -13.44
N LYS A 200 16.00 -10.76 -12.18
CA LYS A 200 15.62 -11.84 -11.26
C LYS A 200 15.77 -11.38 -9.81
N ALA A 201 15.03 -11.98 -8.88
CA ALA A 201 15.43 -11.94 -7.48
C ALA A 201 16.74 -12.74 -7.27
N LYS A 202 17.53 -12.36 -6.26
CA LYS A 202 18.83 -12.98 -5.98
C LYS A 202 18.88 -13.42 -4.52
N ASN A 203 19.19 -14.69 -4.30
CA ASN A 203 19.27 -15.36 -2.99
C ASN A 203 17.96 -15.45 -2.19
N GLN A 204 16.84 -14.93 -2.70
CA GLN A 204 15.53 -14.96 -2.05
C GLN A 204 14.66 -16.07 -2.65
N SER A 205 13.85 -16.74 -1.82
CA SER A 205 12.94 -17.80 -2.27
C SER A 205 11.67 -17.25 -2.92
N VAL A 206 10.92 -18.06 -3.68
CA VAL A 206 9.63 -17.64 -4.24
C VAL A 206 8.64 -17.31 -3.11
N GLU A 207 8.70 -18.09 -2.03
CA GLU A 207 7.91 -17.95 -0.82
C GLU A 207 8.22 -16.63 -0.07
N GLU A 208 9.50 -16.23 -0.01
CA GLU A 208 9.95 -14.95 0.55
C GLU A 208 9.47 -13.78 -0.31
N LEU A 209 9.57 -13.88 -1.65
CA LEU A 209 9.03 -12.86 -2.55
C LEU A 209 7.51 -12.73 -2.40
N MET A 210 6.79 -13.84 -2.24
CA MET A 210 5.35 -13.81 -1.94
C MET A 210 5.06 -13.16 -0.58
N ALA A 211 5.86 -13.43 0.46
CA ALA A 211 5.74 -12.75 1.75
C ALA A 211 5.96 -11.23 1.63
N ILE A 212 7.01 -10.81 0.92
CA ILE A 212 7.30 -9.40 0.60
C ILE A 212 6.11 -8.74 -0.13
N VAL A 213 5.58 -9.42 -1.15
CA VAL A 213 4.44 -8.96 -1.95
C VAL A 213 3.18 -8.79 -1.09
N ASP A 214 2.79 -9.82 -0.33
CA ASP A 214 1.54 -9.82 0.44
C ASP A 214 1.56 -8.83 1.61
N VAL A 215 2.72 -8.67 2.28
CA VAL A 215 2.91 -7.63 3.29
C VAL A 215 2.88 -6.24 2.67
N THR A 216 3.57 -6.01 1.54
CA THR A 216 3.58 -4.70 0.88
C THR A 216 2.18 -4.32 0.36
N ARG A 217 1.46 -5.26 -0.26
CA ARG A 217 0.04 -5.12 -0.62
C ARG A 217 -0.81 -4.73 0.60
N THR A 218 -0.61 -5.41 1.73
CA THR A 218 -1.35 -5.17 2.98
C THR A 218 -1.08 -3.76 3.53
N VAL A 219 0.16 -3.33 3.67
CA VAL A 219 0.53 -1.98 4.16
C VAL A 219 -0.06 -0.88 3.27
N VAL A 220 -0.03 -1.07 1.95
CA VAL A 220 -0.63 -0.16 0.97
C VAL A 220 -2.16 -0.08 1.13
N VAL A 221 -2.84 -1.22 1.26
CA VAL A 221 -4.30 -1.29 1.46
C VAL A 221 -4.73 -0.62 2.77
N LEU A 222 -4.04 -0.89 3.88
CA LEU A 222 -4.32 -0.29 5.19
C LEU A 222 -4.05 1.22 5.20
N SER A 223 -3.03 1.68 4.47
CA SER A 223 -2.77 3.12 4.27
C SER A 223 -3.94 3.81 3.57
N VAL A 224 -4.54 3.16 2.56
CA VAL A 224 -5.74 3.67 1.87
C VAL A 224 -6.98 3.63 2.78
N MET A 225 -7.20 2.54 3.52
CA MET A 225 -8.26 2.45 4.54
C MET A 225 -8.18 3.60 5.55
N ARG A 226 -6.98 3.90 6.05
CA ARG A 226 -6.75 5.02 6.99
C ARG A 226 -7.07 6.37 6.35
N CYS A 227 -6.68 6.59 5.09
CA CYS A 227 -6.99 7.82 4.35
C CYS A 227 -8.51 8.04 4.18
N ILE A 228 -9.27 6.97 3.90
CA ILE A 228 -10.74 7.04 3.80
C ILE A 228 -11.44 6.95 5.16
N GLY A 229 -10.71 6.95 6.28
CA GLY A 229 -11.27 7.11 7.62
C GLY A 229 -11.73 5.83 8.33
N VAL A 230 -11.32 4.64 7.87
CA VAL A 230 -11.51 3.41 8.66
C VAL A 230 -10.66 3.52 9.92
N SER A 231 -11.29 3.44 11.10
CA SER A 231 -10.57 3.51 12.38
C SER A 231 -9.58 2.37 12.55
N ALA A 232 -8.47 2.60 13.25
CA ALA A 232 -7.47 1.56 13.50
C ALA A 232 -8.06 0.31 14.18
N GLU A 233 -9.02 0.50 15.09
CA GLU A 233 -9.75 -0.60 15.74
C GLU A 233 -10.56 -1.44 14.75
N TYR A 234 -11.20 -0.80 13.77
CA TYR A 234 -11.91 -1.55 12.72
C TYR A 234 -10.95 -2.20 11.72
N GLN A 235 -9.79 -1.60 11.46
CA GLN A 235 -8.73 -2.24 10.67
C GLN A 235 -8.15 -3.50 11.37
N LYS A 236 -8.00 -3.50 12.71
CA LYS A 236 -7.66 -4.72 13.49
C LYS A 236 -8.72 -5.82 13.31
N ILE A 237 -10.00 -5.45 13.34
CA ILE A 237 -11.12 -6.40 13.12
C ILE A 237 -11.08 -6.99 11.71
N ILE A 238 -10.75 -6.18 10.70
CA ILE A 238 -10.58 -6.64 9.31
C ILE A 238 -9.37 -7.60 9.20
N VAL A 239 -8.20 -7.18 9.68
CA VAL A 239 -6.96 -7.97 9.62
C VAL A 239 -7.11 -9.34 10.29
N SER A 240 -7.65 -9.38 11.51
CA SER A 240 -7.83 -10.65 12.25
C SER A 240 -8.85 -11.62 11.63
N ARG A 241 -9.79 -11.13 10.82
CA ARG A 241 -10.89 -11.94 10.26
C ARG A 241 -10.67 -12.41 8.82
N HIS A 242 -10.01 -11.62 7.97
CA HIS A 242 -9.91 -11.95 6.55
C HIS A 242 -8.62 -12.70 6.21
N ARG A 243 -8.78 -13.88 5.58
CA ARG A 243 -7.72 -14.86 5.34
C ARG A 243 -6.48 -14.28 4.66
N GLN A 244 -6.61 -13.27 3.81
CA GLN A 244 -5.47 -12.64 3.12
C GLN A 244 -4.46 -12.01 4.08
N TYR A 245 -4.92 -11.31 5.12
CA TYR A 245 -4.02 -10.68 6.09
C TYR A 245 -3.43 -11.69 7.08
N ASN A 246 -4.25 -12.65 7.54
CA ASN A 246 -3.76 -13.76 8.37
C ASN A 246 -2.72 -14.62 7.63
N ASN A 247 -2.88 -14.82 6.31
CA ASN A 247 -1.85 -15.44 5.47
C ASN A 247 -0.59 -14.56 5.40
N ALA A 248 -0.73 -13.26 5.11
CA ALA A 248 0.39 -12.33 4.99
C ALA A 248 1.23 -12.26 6.27
N ALA A 249 0.58 -12.13 7.44
CA ALA A 249 1.23 -12.13 8.76
C ALA A 249 1.98 -13.43 9.04
N ARG A 250 1.39 -14.59 8.70
CA ARG A 250 2.05 -15.89 8.84
C ARG A 250 3.27 -16.01 7.92
N CYS A 251 3.14 -15.63 6.65
CA CYS A 251 4.27 -15.59 5.71
C CYS A 251 5.37 -14.63 6.18
N ALA A 252 5.02 -13.49 6.78
CA ALA A 252 5.97 -12.55 7.36
C ALA A 252 6.70 -13.14 8.56
N GLY A 253 6.01 -13.85 9.45
CA GLY A 253 6.64 -14.59 10.55
C GLY A 253 7.66 -15.63 10.06
N GLU A 254 7.33 -16.35 8.99
CA GLU A 254 8.15 -17.42 8.41
C GLU A 254 9.37 -16.91 7.62
N TRP A 255 9.26 -15.79 6.89
CA TRP A 255 10.28 -15.34 5.92
C TRP A 255 10.83 -13.93 6.15
N LEU A 256 10.18 -13.11 6.98
CA LEU A 256 10.52 -11.70 7.25
C LEU A 256 10.88 -11.44 8.72
N THR A 257 11.25 -12.50 9.44
CA THR A 257 11.95 -12.42 10.73
C THR A 257 13.47 -12.35 10.46
N PRO A 258 14.23 -11.40 11.06
CA PRO A 258 15.68 -11.33 10.88
C PRO A 258 16.39 -12.61 11.37
N PRO A 259 17.45 -13.08 10.69
CA PRO A 259 18.26 -14.18 11.20
C PRO A 259 18.99 -13.75 12.50
N PRO A 260 19.27 -14.68 13.45
CA PRO A 260 19.88 -14.34 14.73
C PRO A 260 21.19 -13.54 14.64
N GLU A 261 21.95 -13.75 13.57
CA GLU A 261 23.23 -13.11 13.27
C GLU A 261 23.07 -11.59 13.02
N GLU A 262 22.08 -11.17 12.21
CA GLU A 262 21.81 -9.74 11.98
C GLU A 262 21.25 -9.04 13.22
N ILE A 263 20.55 -9.77 14.10
CA ILE A 263 20.05 -9.24 15.39
C ILE A 263 21.21 -8.90 16.34
N THR A 264 22.34 -9.59 16.24
CA THR A 264 23.58 -9.21 16.95
C THR A 264 24.29 -8.02 16.30
N GLU A 265 24.31 -7.91 14.97
CA GLU A 265 24.96 -6.80 14.27
C GLU A 265 24.28 -5.45 14.51
N GLU A 266 22.94 -5.33 14.44
CA GLU A 266 22.27 -4.04 14.75
C GLU A 266 22.51 -3.61 16.21
N LYS A 267 22.70 -4.54 17.16
CA LYS A 267 22.99 -4.21 18.56
C LYS A 267 24.40 -3.68 18.78
N GLN A 268 25.40 -4.24 18.10
CA GLN A 268 26.78 -3.76 18.17
C GLN A 268 26.89 -2.34 17.58
N ASN A 269 26.35 -2.14 16.37
CA ASN A 269 26.34 -0.84 15.69
C ASN A 269 25.55 0.27 16.44
N HIS A 270 24.70 -0.08 17.41
CA HIS A 270 24.01 0.86 18.29
C HIS A 270 24.66 1.07 19.66
N THR A 271 25.80 0.41 19.95
CA THR A 271 26.56 0.57 21.20
C THR A 271 27.83 1.42 21.01
N ASP A 272 28.35 1.50 19.78
CA ASP A 272 29.60 2.20 19.43
C ASP A 272 29.38 3.61 18.82
N ALA A 273 28.31 4.33 19.21
CA ALA A 273 27.89 5.62 18.66
C ALA A 273 27.46 6.64 19.73
#